data_AF-A0A1S3JQJ7-F1
#
_entry.id   AF-A0A1S3JQJ7-F1
#
_cell.length_a   1.000
_cell.length_b   1.000
_cell.length_c   1.000
_cell.angle_alpha   90.00
_cell.angle_beta   90.00
_cell.angle_gamma   90.00
#
_symmetry.space_group_name_H-M   'P 1'
#
loop_
_entity.id
_entity.type
_entity.pdbx_description
1 polymer ?
#
loop_
_entity_poly.entity_id
_entity_poly.type
_entity_poly.pdbx_seq_one_letter_code
_entity_poly.pdbx_strand_id
1 'polypeptide(L)'
;MASFVTLSDSIVEENNETKLAQLVQQMIQYCSTSGKPEAVPQNLLLKLITMLNVDYMLSLKTMACALLSLLCHNDPDTKVAVVKKEVLRPIWNTCTHVCRDGLPDLESSSHKRLLQYLEQMVLLLRKLSYGEAYNQFQILKAGLIKLLLQIADMQNLYFYTYHPEAVSFLRNFTKEKDLIGKVSPLVDGEKEEILSQYLKCDSNSILQSASSFVVELYDTTDKTVDVVVKEEMLKRGLAWPEIKPPLNTQKEQNQKISQSEYLVSGDEIKDIPESTDDWLDIRVSHVISPQYFMAYVGGQDTLSTVEQVQKTIAEQVDSKGVKLKKPPEPGQFVCVTLDGMGHCRGQVGDMSDSDKRAHSL
;
A
#
# COMPACT_ATOMS: atom_id res chain seq x y z
N MET A 1 44.48 13.20 -3.63
CA MET A 1 43.05 12.81 -3.61
C MET A 1 42.99 11.31 -3.39
N ALA A 2 42.12 10.85 -2.50
CA ALA A 2 41.86 9.42 -2.36
C ALA A 2 41.24 8.86 -3.66
N SER A 3 41.55 7.60 -4.00
CA SER A 3 40.96 6.96 -5.17
C SER A 3 39.48 6.64 -4.92
N PHE A 4 38.69 6.48 -6.00
CA PHE A 4 37.29 6.07 -5.89
C PHE A 4 37.12 4.78 -5.07
N VAL A 5 37.99 3.79 -5.30
CA VAL A 5 37.96 2.50 -4.58
C VAL A 5 38.18 2.72 -3.08
N THR A 6 39.21 3.48 -2.71
CA THR A 6 39.52 3.78 -1.31
C THR A 6 38.37 4.51 -0.60
N LEU A 7 37.74 5.47 -1.28
CA LEU A 7 36.56 6.18 -0.73
C LEU A 7 35.34 5.25 -0.61
N SER A 8 35.13 4.38 -1.59
CA SER A 8 34.04 3.39 -1.58
C SER A 8 34.19 2.45 -0.38
N ASP A 9 35.37 1.88 -0.19
CA ASP A 9 35.65 0.96 0.92
C ASP A 9 35.47 1.66 2.27
N SER A 10 35.95 2.91 2.39
CA SER A 10 35.76 3.73 3.59
C SER A 10 34.27 3.97 3.90
N ILE A 11 33.44 4.23 2.88
CA ILE A 11 31.98 4.42 3.07
C ILE A 11 31.31 3.12 3.52
N VAL A 12 31.72 1.98 2.97
CA VAL A 12 31.13 0.68 3.28
C VAL A 12 31.41 0.29 4.74
N GLU A 13 32.65 0.49 5.20
CA GLU A 13 33.11 0.11 6.54
C GLU A 13 32.68 1.09 7.65
N GLU A 14 32.38 2.35 7.32
CA GLU A 14 32.05 3.37 8.32
C GLU A 14 30.61 3.24 8.84
N ASN A 15 30.46 3.34 10.16
CA ASN A 15 29.17 3.28 10.86
C ASN A 15 28.88 4.55 11.66
N ASN A 16 29.85 5.45 11.83
CA ASN A 16 29.63 6.76 12.42
C ASN A 16 29.00 7.70 11.39
N GLU A 17 27.79 8.19 11.69
CA GLU A 17 26.97 9.00 10.77
C GLU A 17 27.67 10.29 10.31
N THR A 18 28.36 10.99 11.22
CA THR A 18 29.06 12.24 10.89
C THR A 18 30.22 11.99 9.93
N LYS A 19 31.00 10.92 10.17
CA LYS A 19 32.08 10.53 9.25
C LYS A 19 31.53 10.02 7.93
N LEU A 20 30.44 9.27 7.95
CA LEU A 20 29.76 8.76 6.77
C LEU A 20 29.28 9.90 5.87
N ALA A 21 28.66 10.93 6.45
CA ALA A 21 28.29 12.16 5.77
C ALA A 21 29.48 12.84 5.07
N GLN A 22 30.61 12.96 5.77
CA GLN A 22 31.84 13.54 5.21
C GLN A 22 32.39 12.70 4.05
N LEU A 23 32.42 11.38 4.18
CA LEU A 23 32.90 10.47 3.15
C LEU A 23 32.00 10.48 1.91
N VAL A 24 30.68 10.47 2.08
CA VAL A 24 29.72 10.58 0.97
C VAL A 24 29.87 11.94 0.27
N GLN A 25 30.04 13.03 1.02
CA GLN A 25 30.28 14.35 0.44
C GLN A 25 31.58 14.40 -0.38
N GLN A 26 32.66 13.82 0.12
CA GLN A 26 33.93 13.70 -0.62
C GLN A 26 33.75 12.89 -1.91
N MET A 27 32.98 11.80 -1.85
CA MET A 27 32.67 10.98 -3.01
C MET A 27 31.81 11.71 -4.06
N ILE A 28 30.82 12.50 -3.62
CA ILE A 28 30.03 13.36 -4.50
C ILE A 28 30.94 14.36 -5.22
N GLN A 29 31.85 15.00 -4.48
CA GLN A 29 32.80 15.95 -5.04
C GLN A 29 33.73 15.26 -6.06
N TYR A 30 34.26 14.08 -5.72
CA TYR A 30 35.09 13.28 -6.63
C TYR A 30 34.34 12.94 -7.93
N CYS A 31 33.12 12.41 -7.84
CA CYS A 31 32.32 12.04 -9.02
C CYS A 31 31.96 13.26 -9.88
N SER A 32 31.86 14.45 -9.26
CA SER A 32 31.54 15.69 -9.96
C SER A 32 32.76 16.29 -10.70
N THR A 33 33.98 16.10 -10.19
CA THR A 33 35.20 16.71 -10.75
C THR A 33 36.01 15.77 -11.63
N SER A 34 36.06 14.49 -11.27
CA SER A 34 36.98 13.51 -11.87
C SER A 34 36.30 12.59 -12.89
N GLY A 35 35.00 12.76 -13.10
CA GLY A 35 34.20 11.90 -13.95
C GLY A 35 33.72 10.64 -13.23
N LYS A 36 32.99 9.81 -13.98
CA LYS A 36 32.33 8.62 -13.46
C LYS A 36 33.36 7.47 -13.30
N PRO A 37 33.29 6.67 -12.22
CA PRO A 37 34.11 5.47 -12.08
C PRO A 37 33.83 4.46 -13.20
N GLU A 38 34.85 3.67 -13.58
CA GLU A 38 34.70 2.60 -14.58
C GLU A 38 33.71 1.51 -14.12
N ALA A 39 33.70 1.21 -12.82
CA ALA A 39 32.77 0.27 -12.21
C ALA A 39 32.35 0.75 -10.83
N VAL A 40 31.06 0.55 -10.50
CA VAL A 40 30.49 0.90 -9.19
C VAL A 40 30.40 -0.35 -8.31
N PRO A 41 31.08 -0.38 -7.16
CA PRO A 41 31.02 -1.49 -6.22
C PRO A 41 29.60 -1.76 -5.74
N GLN A 42 29.17 -3.03 -5.80
CA GLN A 42 27.83 -3.44 -5.39
C GLN A 42 27.56 -3.20 -3.89
N ASN A 43 28.61 -3.27 -3.06
CA ASN A 43 28.52 -3.02 -1.63
C ASN A 43 28.30 -1.53 -1.32
N LEU A 44 28.86 -0.62 -2.14
CA LEU A 44 28.61 0.80 -2.03
C LEU A 44 27.12 1.10 -2.32
N LEU A 45 26.57 0.53 -3.40
CA LEU A 45 25.14 0.69 -3.72
C LEU A 45 24.25 0.23 -2.57
N LEU A 46 24.54 -0.95 -2.01
CA LEU A 46 23.79 -1.48 -0.87
C LEU A 46 23.87 -0.55 0.34
N LYS A 47 25.09 -0.08 0.70
CA LYS A 47 25.28 0.85 1.81
C LYS A 47 24.49 2.14 1.60
N LEU A 48 24.53 2.74 0.41
CA LEU A 48 23.76 3.94 0.10
C LEU A 48 22.25 3.73 0.20
N ILE A 49 21.74 2.57 -0.24
CA ILE A 49 20.32 2.21 -0.08
C ILE A 49 19.95 2.04 1.40
N THR A 50 20.82 1.41 2.21
CA THR A 50 20.58 1.30 3.65
C THR A 50 20.55 2.67 4.33
N MET A 51 21.33 3.65 3.87
CA MET A 51 21.28 5.02 4.39
C MET A 51 19.91 5.69 4.16
N LEU A 52 19.20 5.33 3.09
CA LEU A 52 17.84 5.85 2.83
C LEU A 52 16.80 5.33 3.85
N ASN A 53 17.08 4.19 4.50
CA ASN A 53 16.24 3.62 5.55
C ASN A 53 16.56 4.14 6.96
N VAL A 54 17.61 4.93 7.16
CA VAL A 54 17.95 5.47 8.49
C VAL A 54 16.92 6.49 8.95
N ASP A 55 16.32 6.30 10.11
CA ASP A 55 15.31 7.21 10.62
C ASP A 55 15.88 8.58 11.00
N TYR A 56 15.09 9.64 10.81
CA TYR A 56 15.37 11.03 11.25
C TYR A 56 16.62 11.74 10.68
N MET A 57 17.44 11.07 9.85
CA MET A 57 18.65 11.63 9.25
C MET A 57 18.47 12.14 7.81
N LEU A 58 17.60 13.14 7.62
CA LEU A 58 17.27 13.69 6.29
C LEU A 58 18.51 14.11 5.48
N SER A 59 19.51 14.73 6.10
CA SER A 59 20.73 15.16 5.40
C SER A 59 21.49 13.98 4.78
N LEU A 60 21.61 12.87 5.51
CA LEU A 60 22.30 11.67 5.02
C LEU A 60 21.53 11.04 3.87
N LYS A 61 20.19 10.98 3.97
CA LYS A 61 19.33 10.50 2.87
C LYS A 61 19.47 11.36 1.62
N THR A 62 19.49 12.68 1.77
CA THR A 62 19.71 13.63 0.67
C THR A 62 21.04 13.37 -0.03
N MET A 63 22.12 13.18 0.73
CA MET A 63 23.45 12.88 0.17
C MET A 63 23.50 11.51 -0.50
N ALA A 64 22.86 10.49 0.09
CA ALA A 64 22.77 9.16 -0.52
C ALA A 64 22.01 9.19 -1.86
N CYS A 65 20.87 9.88 -1.93
CA CYS A 65 20.14 10.10 -3.18
C CYS A 65 20.97 10.85 -4.22
N ALA A 66 21.69 11.90 -3.81
CA ALA A 66 22.55 12.67 -4.71
C ALA A 66 23.68 11.80 -5.28
N LEU A 67 24.37 11.03 -4.44
CA LEU A 67 25.44 10.14 -4.89
C LEU A 67 24.90 9.02 -5.78
N LEU A 68 23.79 8.37 -5.42
CA LEU A 68 23.13 7.38 -6.27
C LEU A 68 22.75 7.96 -7.63
N SER A 69 22.26 9.21 -7.66
CA SER A 69 21.90 9.90 -8.91
C SER A 69 23.11 10.13 -9.81
N LEU A 70 24.27 10.46 -9.23
CA LEU A 70 25.53 10.62 -9.95
C LEU A 70 26.03 9.27 -10.50
N LEU A 71 26.01 8.23 -9.67
CA LEU A 71 26.45 6.88 -10.07
C LEU A 71 25.56 6.29 -11.18
N CYS A 72 24.24 6.55 -11.13
CA CYS A 72 23.28 6.10 -12.14
C CYS A 72 23.32 6.93 -13.44
N HIS A 73 24.01 8.06 -13.47
CA HIS A 73 23.97 8.95 -14.62
C HIS A 73 24.64 8.29 -15.83
N ASN A 74 23.86 8.09 -16.91
CA ASN A 74 24.29 7.42 -18.13
C ASN A 74 24.89 6.02 -17.90
N ASP A 75 24.38 5.30 -16.89
CA ASP A 75 24.81 3.94 -16.55
C ASP A 75 23.62 2.96 -16.51
N PRO A 76 23.30 2.26 -17.60
CA PRO A 76 22.22 1.28 -17.61
C PRO A 76 22.39 0.18 -16.55
N ASP A 77 23.61 -0.35 -16.39
CA ASP A 77 23.89 -1.47 -15.48
C ASP A 77 23.74 -1.05 -14.02
N THR A 78 24.31 0.10 -13.64
CA THR A 78 24.15 0.63 -12.28
C THR A 78 22.70 0.99 -11.98
N LYS A 79 21.96 1.59 -12.93
CA LYS A 79 20.54 1.91 -12.74
C LYS A 79 19.72 0.64 -12.44
N VAL A 80 19.90 -0.42 -13.23
CA VAL A 80 19.19 -1.69 -13.04
C VAL A 80 19.61 -2.35 -11.72
N ALA A 81 20.89 -2.33 -11.38
CA ALA A 81 21.39 -2.87 -10.12
C ALA A 81 20.78 -2.15 -8.90
N VAL A 82 20.67 -0.83 -8.94
CA VAL A 82 20.05 -0.02 -7.89
C VAL A 82 18.56 -0.37 -7.69
N VAL A 83 17.80 -0.54 -8.78
CA VAL A 83 16.39 -0.97 -8.69
C VAL A 83 16.25 -2.40 -8.16
N LYS A 84 17.11 -3.33 -8.62
CA LYS A 84 17.11 -4.72 -8.12
C LYS A 84 17.50 -4.82 -6.65
N LYS A 85 18.23 -3.85 -6.11
CA LYS A 85 18.55 -3.73 -4.67
C LYS A 85 17.48 -3.00 -3.85
N GLU A 86 16.26 -2.91 -4.38
CA GLU A 86 15.09 -2.40 -3.68
C GLU A 86 15.16 -0.91 -3.26
N VAL A 87 15.87 -0.05 -4.01
CA VAL A 87 15.89 1.40 -3.73
C VAL A 87 14.48 2.03 -3.72
N LEU A 88 13.52 1.43 -4.44
CA LEU A 88 12.17 1.96 -4.57
C LEU A 88 11.38 1.87 -3.26
N ARG A 89 11.71 0.91 -2.37
CA ARG A 89 11.04 0.73 -1.08
C ARG A 89 11.26 1.90 -0.10
N PRO A 90 12.48 2.35 0.20
CA PRO A 90 12.70 3.55 1.04
C PRO A 90 12.08 4.82 0.45
N ILE A 91 12.10 4.96 -0.88
CA ILE A 91 11.47 6.08 -1.60
C ILE A 91 9.95 6.03 -1.37
N TRP A 92 9.34 4.87 -1.56
CA TRP A 92 7.91 4.67 -1.36
C TRP A 92 7.50 4.99 0.09
N ASN A 93 8.22 4.43 1.07
CA ASN A 93 7.97 4.69 2.49
C ASN A 93 8.00 6.20 2.79
N THR A 94 9.01 6.91 2.28
CA THR A 94 9.13 8.36 2.43
C THR A 94 7.91 9.07 1.85
N CYS A 95 7.53 8.74 0.62
CA CYS A 95 6.41 9.41 -0.04
C CYS A 95 5.09 9.15 0.70
N THR A 96 4.84 7.92 1.13
CA THR A 96 3.65 7.55 1.90
C THR A 96 3.58 8.31 3.22
N HIS A 97 4.69 8.45 3.94
CA HIS A 97 4.74 9.26 5.16
C HIS A 97 4.38 10.73 4.90
N VAL A 98 4.95 11.34 3.85
CA VAL A 98 4.64 12.73 3.49
C VAL A 98 3.17 12.91 3.11
N CYS A 99 2.60 11.97 2.35
CA CYS A 99 1.20 12.03 1.94
C CYS A 99 0.24 11.84 3.13
N ARG A 100 0.61 11.01 4.12
CA ARG A 100 -0.21 10.72 5.30
C ARG A 100 -0.15 11.83 6.36
N ASP A 101 1.06 12.25 6.69
CA ASP A 101 1.31 13.14 7.83
C ASP A 101 1.33 14.63 7.41
N GLY A 102 1.24 14.89 6.11
CA GLY A 102 1.36 16.23 5.53
C GLY A 102 2.80 16.74 5.55
N LEU A 103 3.04 17.90 4.94
CA LEU A 103 4.30 18.60 5.12
C LEU A 103 4.26 19.37 6.46
N PRO A 104 5.32 19.28 7.28
CA PRO A 104 5.42 20.09 8.49
C PRO A 104 5.44 21.58 8.14
N ASP A 105 5.13 22.46 9.10
CA ASP A 105 5.14 23.92 8.90
C ASP A 105 6.41 24.43 8.19
N LEU A 106 6.20 25.29 7.20
CA LEU A 106 7.19 25.83 6.24
C LEU A 106 8.39 26.52 6.92
N GLU A 107 8.22 27.01 8.16
CA GLU A 107 9.24 27.77 8.87
C GLU A 107 10.28 26.89 9.60
N SER A 108 10.05 25.58 9.70
CA SER A 108 10.97 24.69 10.42
C SER A 108 12.21 24.30 9.57
N SER A 109 13.39 24.26 10.21
CA SER A 109 14.62 23.78 9.56
C SER A 109 14.51 22.32 9.09
N SER A 110 13.65 21.54 9.74
CA SER A 110 13.28 20.17 9.36
C SER A 110 12.51 20.13 8.04
N HIS A 111 11.58 21.05 7.81
CA HIS A 111 10.83 21.15 6.54
C HIS A 111 11.77 21.39 5.36
N LYS A 112 12.70 22.36 5.48
CA LYS A 112 13.67 22.64 4.41
C LYS A 112 14.50 21.41 4.04
N ARG A 113 14.93 20.63 5.04
CA ARG A 113 15.70 19.39 4.82
C ARG A 113 14.85 18.31 4.15
N LEU A 114 13.57 18.21 4.51
CA LEU A 114 12.64 17.27 3.89
C LEU A 114 12.41 17.62 2.41
N LEU A 115 12.18 18.89 2.07
CA LEU A 115 12.05 19.34 0.68
C LEU A 115 13.31 19.02 -0.13
N GLN A 116 14.50 19.30 0.41
CA GLN A 116 15.77 18.96 -0.25
C GLN A 116 15.91 17.46 -0.49
N TYR A 117 15.49 16.63 0.46
CA TYR A 117 15.49 15.18 0.30
C TYR A 117 14.51 14.75 -0.80
N LEU A 118 13.28 15.27 -0.80
CA LEU A 118 12.27 14.99 -1.82
C LEU A 118 12.77 15.39 -3.22
N GLU A 119 13.39 16.55 -3.36
CA GLU A 119 14.00 16.99 -4.62
C GLU A 119 15.07 16.01 -5.13
N GLN A 120 16.00 15.57 -4.26
CA GLN A 120 17.04 14.61 -4.63
C GLN A 120 16.46 13.23 -4.94
N MET A 121 15.40 12.82 -4.25
CA MET A 121 14.68 11.59 -4.51
C MET A 121 14.00 11.61 -5.89
N VAL A 122 13.33 12.70 -6.25
CA VAL A 122 12.75 12.87 -7.60
C VAL A 122 13.84 12.88 -8.66
N LEU A 123 14.97 13.53 -8.40
CA LEU A 123 16.13 13.51 -9.31
C LEU A 123 16.64 12.09 -9.54
N LEU A 124 16.77 11.28 -8.48
CA LEU A 124 17.15 9.88 -8.57
C LEU A 124 16.17 9.08 -9.43
N LEU A 125 14.86 9.19 -9.17
CA LEU A 125 13.83 8.52 -9.96
C LEU A 125 13.87 8.91 -11.43
N ARG A 126 14.14 10.18 -11.73
CA ARG A 126 14.35 10.65 -13.11
C ARG A 126 15.57 9.98 -13.75
N LYS A 127 16.68 9.83 -13.03
CA LYS A 127 17.89 9.15 -13.56
C LYS A 127 17.66 7.66 -13.76
N LEU A 128 16.95 7.00 -12.85
CA LEU A 128 16.63 5.57 -12.93
C LEU A 128 15.67 5.26 -14.08
N SER A 129 14.68 6.12 -14.33
CA SER A 129 13.67 5.94 -15.38
C SER A 129 14.17 6.32 -16.79
N TYR A 130 15.14 7.23 -16.90
CA TYR A 130 15.59 7.72 -18.21
C TYR A 130 16.29 6.63 -19.02
N GLY A 131 15.69 6.24 -20.14
CA GLY A 131 16.25 5.27 -21.09
C GLY A 131 16.15 3.80 -20.69
N GLU A 132 15.60 3.46 -19.50
CA GLU A 132 15.56 2.09 -18.99
C GLU A 132 14.11 1.59 -18.80
N ALA A 133 13.58 0.85 -19.77
CA ALA A 133 12.20 0.35 -19.73
C ALA A 133 11.91 -0.54 -18.50
N TYR A 134 12.86 -1.38 -18.09
CA TYR A 134 12.74 -2.20 -16.88
C TYR A 134 12.50 -1.34 -15.64
N ASN A 135 13.29 -0.27 -15.45
CA ASN A 135 13.14 0.60 -14.28
C ASN A 135 11.85 1.42 -14.33
N GLN A 136 11.44 1.89 -15.51
CA GLN A 136 10.15 2.57 -15.68
C GLN A 136 9.00 1.68 -15.21
N PHE A 137 9.02 0.40 -15.59
CA PHE A 137 8.02 -0.57 -15.16
C PHE A 137 8.07 -0.80 -13.64
N GLN A 138 9.25 -0.95 -13.04
CA GLN A 138 9.35 -1.15 -11.59
C GLN A 138 8.87 0.08 -10.80
N ILE A 139 9.17 1.30 -11.28
CA ILE A 139 8.68 2.55 -10.67
C ILE A 139 7.15 2.65 -10.77
N LEU A 140 6.58 2.26 -11.91
CA LEU A 140 5.12 2.21 -12.09
C LEU A 140 4.49 1.17 -11.15
N LYS A 141 5.03 -0.05 -11.11
CA LYS A 141 4.54 -1.14 -10.26
C LYS A 141 4.60 -0.77 -8.78
N ALA A 142 5.63 -0.06 -8.35
CA ALA A 142 5.73 0.43 -6.98
C ALA A 142 4.73 1.55 -6.64
N GLY A 143 3.90 2.02 -7.59
CA GLY A 143 2.90 3.06 -7.34
C GLY A 143 3.49 4.46 -7.07
N LEU A 144 4.79 4.66 -7.34
CA LEU A 144 5.50 5.89 -6.99
C LEU A 144 5.00 7.12 -7.75
N ILE A 145 4.52 6.95 -8.99
CA ILE A 145 3.98 8.06 -9.79
C ILE A 145 2.78 8.70 -9.09
N LYS A 146 1.87 7.88 -8.54
CA LYS A 146 0.69 8.36 -7.81
C LYS A 146 1.10 9.15 -6.56
N LEU A 147 2.07 8.65 -5.80
CA LEU A 147 2.56 9.32 -4.59
C LEU A 147 3.30 10.63 -4.91
N LEU A 148 4.10 10.66 -5.97
CA LEU A 148 4.78 11.90 -6.39
C LEU A 148 3.79 12.98 -6.81
N LEU A 149 2.72 12.58 -7.51
CA LEU A 149 1.67 13.49 -7.90
C LEU A 149 0.89 14.04 -6.69
N GLN A 150 0.64 13.21 -5.66
CA GLN A 150 0.10 13.66 -4.36
C GLN A 150 0.97 14.73 -3.72
N ILE A 151 2.29 14.50 -3.67
CA ILE A 151 3.25 15.45 -3.10
C ILE A 151 3.34 16.74 -3.93
N ALA A 152 3.17 16.66 -5.24
CA ALA A 152 3.19 17.84 -6.11
C ALA A 152 1.93 18.71 -5.94
N ASP A 153 0.80 18.10 -5.58
CA ASP A 153 -0.48 18.79 -5.40
C ASP A 153 -0.89 18.85 -3.91
N MET A 154 -0.03 19.45 -3.09
CA MET A 154 -0.23 19.63 -1.64
C MET A 154 -1.50 20.42 -1.28
N GLN A 155 -2.03 21.23 -2.20
CA GLN A 155 -3.27 21.98 -2.01
C GLN A 155 -4.52 21.14 -2.27
N ASN A 156 -4.35 19.99 -2.93
CA ASN A 156 -5.42 19.14 -3.44
C ASN A 156 -5.01 17.67 -3.34
N LEU A 157 -4.59 17.24 -2.15
CA LEU A 157 -4.29 15.84 -1.79
C LEU A 157 -5.41 14.85 -2.23
N TYR A 158 -6.63 15.38 -2.41
CA TYR A 158 -7.84 14.73 -2.89
C TYR A 158 -7.88 14.39 -4.40
N PHE A 159 -6.92 14.83 -5.22
CA PHE A 159 -6.84 14.45 -6.64
C PHE A 159 -6.27 13.05 -6.89
N TYR A 160 -5.59 12.51 -5.88
CA TYR A 160 -4.86 11.24 -5.98
C TYR A 160 -5.15 10.31 -4.80
N THR A 161 -5.77 10.81 -3.74
CA THR A 161 -6.73 10.00 -2.97
C THR A 161 -8.06 10.04 -3.71
N TYR A 162 -8.93 9.05 -3.54
CA TYR A 162 -10.24 9.16 -4.19
C TYR A 162 -10.98 10.36 -3.61
N HIS A 163 -11.68 11.10 -4.48
CA HIS A 163 -12.49 12.24 -4.06
C HIS A 163 -13.35 11.84 -2.84
N PRO A 164 -13.52 12.68 -1.80
CA PRO A 164 -14.35 12.33 -0.65
C PRO A 164 -15.77 11.87 -1.04
N GLU A 165 -16.30 12.43 -2.13
CA GLU A 165 -17.59 12.02 -2.70
C GLU A 165 -17.58 10.64 -3.34
N ALA A 166 -16.43 10.06 -3.67
CA ALA A 166 -16.36 8.73 -4.27
C ALA A 166 -16.83 7.64 -3.28
N VAL A 167 -16.62 7.81 -1.97
CA VAL A 167 -17.16 6.90 -0.95
C VAL A 167 -18.68 7.00 -0.92
N SER A 168 -19.20 8.23 -0.87
CA SER A 168 -20.64 8.49 -0.87
C SER A 168 -21.31 8.01 -2.16
N PHE A 169 -20.66 8.24 -3.30
CA PHE A 169 -21.10 7.76 -4.59
C PHE A 169 -21.15 6.24 -4.61
N LEU A 170 -20.06 5.55 -4.28
CA LEU A 170 -20.01 4.09 -4.30
C LEU A 170 -21.07 3.51 -3.36
N ARG A 171 -21.19 4.05 -2.14
CA ARG A 171 -22.22 3.64 -1.16
C ARG A 171 -23.63 3.81 -1.71
N ASN A 172 -23.93 4.95 -2.34
CA ASN A 172 -25.26 5.22 -2.89
C ASN A 172 -25.51 4.41 -4.16
N PHE A 173 -24.46 4.17 -4.95
CA PHE A 173 -24.54 3.43 -6.20
C PHE A 173 -24.78 1.94 -5.95
N THR A 174 -24.17 1.35 -4.92
CA THR A 174 -24.30 -0.10 -4.63
C THR A 174 -25.50 -0.42 -3.74
N LYS A 175 -26.14 0.60 -3.14
CA LYS A 175 -27.28 0.40 -2.26
C LYS A 175 -28.47 -0.16 -3.04
N GLU A 176 -29.02 -1.28 -2.56
CA GLU A 176 -30.24 -1.92 -3.08
C GLU A 176 -30.18 -2.29 -4.57
N LYS A 177 -28.96 -2.53 -5.07
CA LYS A 177 -28.73 -2.99 -6.44
C LYS A 177 -28.45 -4.48 -6.48
N ASP A 178 -28.81 -5.09 -7.60
CA ASP A 178 -28.37 -6.43 -7.94
C ASP A 178 -26.95 -6.30 -8.52
N LEU A 179 -25.96 -6.80 -7.78
CA LEU A 179 -24.55 -6.69 -8.19
C LEU A 179 -23.95 -8.08 -8.34
N ILE A 180 -23.19 -8.26 -9.42
CA ILE A 180 -22.35 -9.43 -9.63
C ILE A 180 -20.89 -9.01 -9.64
N GLY A 181 -20.04 -9.85 -9.07
CA GLY A 181 -18.61 -9.64 -9.00
C GLY A 181 -17.88 -10.74 -9.71
N LYS A 182 -16.93 -10.36 -10.56
CA LYS A 182 -15.89 -11.29 -11.02
C LYS A 182 -14.80 -11.31 -9.95
N VAL A 183 -14.66 -12.43 -9.26
CA VAL A 183 -13.86 -12.53 -8.03
C VAL A 183 -12.54 -13.27 -8.31
N SER A 184 -11.43 -12.72 -7.83
CA SER A 184 -10.14 -13.41 -7.81
C SER A 184 -9.50 -13.32 -6.43
N PRO A 185 -8.79 -14.38 -5.97
CA PRO A 185 -8.12 -14.36 -4.68
C PRO A 185 -7.03 -13.30 -4.65
N LEU A 186 -6.95 -12.57 -3.54
CA LEU A 186 -5.87 -11.62 -3.30
C LEU A 186 -4.60 -12.38 -2.88
N VAL A 187 -3.42 -11.98 -3.40
CA VAL A 187 -2.15 -12.62 -3.03
C VAL A 187 -1.80 -12.27 -1.58
N ASP A 188 -1.30 -13.24 -0.80
CA ASP A 188 -1.06 -13.09 0.66
C ASP A 188 -0.25 -11.85 1.04
N GLY A 189 0.76 -11.47 0.23
CA GLY A 189 1.55 -10.26 0.48
C GLY A 189 0.76 -8.95 0.30
N GLU A 190 -0.18 -8.92 -0.63
CA GLU A 190 -1.07 -7.76 -0.84
C GLU A 190 -2.15 -7.69 0.24
N LYS A 191 -2.62 -8.86 0.72
CA LYS A 191 -3.56 -8.97 1.83
C LYS A 191 -3.00 -8.36 3.10
N GLU A 192 -1.76 -8.69 3.45
CA GLU A 192 -1.10 -8.14 4.63
C GLU A 192 -0.91 -6.62 4.55
N GLU A 193 -0.52 -6.12 3.37
CA GLU A 193 -0.36 -4.68 3.13
C GLU A 193 -1.68 -3.92 3.26
N ILE A 194 -2.76 -4.41 2.64
CA ILE A 194 -4.08 -3.76 2.69
C ILE A 194 -4.66 -3.79 4.11
N LEU A 195 -4.55 -4.94 4.79
CA LEU A 195 -5.08 -5.08 6.15
C LEU A 195 -4.29 -4.26 7.17
N SER A 196 -2.97 -4.18 7.07
CA SER A 196 -2.14 -3.33 7.95
C SER A 196 -2.41 -1.84 7.71
N GLN A 197 -2.61 -1.41 6.47
CA GLN A 197 -3.02 -0.04 6.14
C GLN A 197 -4.42 0.30 6.69
N TYR A 198 -5.36 -0.65 6.63
CA TYR A 198 -6.75 -0.42 7.04
C TYR A 198 -6.96 -0.52 8.56
N LEU A 199 -6.49 -1.61 9.16
CA LEU A 199 -6.77 -1.93 10.56
C LEU A 199 -5.82 -1.20 11.51
N LYS A 200 -4.69 -0.66 11.01
CA LYS A 200 -3.64 -0.02 11.81
C LYS A 200 -3.12 -0.92 12.95
N CYS A 201 -3.27 -2.23 12.80
CA CYS A 201 -2.87 -3.26 13.77
C CYS A 201 -1.81 -4.16 13.14
N ASP A 202 -0.98 -4.81 13.96
CA ASP A 202 -0.13 -5.92 13.50
C ASP A 202 -1.03 -7.03 12.94
N SER A 203 -0.80 -7.36 11.66
CA SER A 203 -1.61 -8.25 10.80
C SER A 203 -1.83 -9.66 11.37
N ASN A 204 -0.90 -10.14 12.21
CA ASN A 204 -0.83 -11.53 12.66
C ASN A 204 -2.06 -12.04 13.42
N SER A 205 -2.88 -11.17 14.03
CA SER A 205 -4.06 -11.58 14.82
C SER A 205 -5.39 -11.58 14.04
N ILE A 206 -5.48 -10.86 12.91
CA ILE A 206 -6.73 -10.63 12.16
C ILE A 206 -6.77 -11.46 10.85
N LEU A 207 -5.60 -11.93 10.38
CA LEU A 207 -5.42 -12.65 9.11
C LEU A 207 -6.24 -13.94 8.97
N GLN A 208 -6.67 -14.57 10.08
CA GLN A 208 -7.32 -15.88 10.06
C GLN A 208 -8.83 -15.85 9.73
N SER A 209 -9.51 -14.70 9.82
CA SER A 209 -10.99 -14.68 9.83
C SER A 209 -11.67 -14.10 8.58
N ALA A 210 -10.94 -13.39 7.71
CA ALA A 210 -11.52 -12.69 6.56
C ALA A 210 -10.91 -13.16 5.24
N SER A 211 -11.76 -13.72 4.38
CA SER A 211 -11.42 -13.97 2.97
C SER A 211 -11.27 -12.63 2.25
N SER A 212 -10.19 -12.46 1.50
CA SER A 212 -9.87 -11.21 0.81
C SER A 212 -9.76 -11.47 -0.68
N PHE A 213 -10.48 -10.68 -1.46
CA PHE A 213 -10.61 -10.87 -2.90
C PHE A 213 -10.43 -9.55 -3.64
N VAL A 214 -9.92 -9.63 -4.86
CA VAL A 214 -10.08 -8.58 -5.86
C VAL A 214 -11.40 -8.84 -6.58
N VAL A 215 -12.24 -7.81 -6.68
CA VAL A 215 -13.56 -7.91 -7.29
C VAL A 215 -13.71 -6.85 -8.38
N GLU A 216 -13.99 -7.28 -9.60
CA GLU A 216 -14.54 -6.40 -10.62
C GLU A 216 -16.07 -6.41 -10.50
N LEU A 217 -16.64 -5.28 -10.09
CA LEU A 217 -18.05 -5.18 -9.69
C LEU A 217 -18.91 -4.62 -10.83
N TYR A 218 -20.04 -5.28 -11.06
CA TYR A 218 -21.02 -4.97 -12.09
C TYR A 218 -22.39 -4.75 -11.44
N ASP A 219 -23.13 -3.76 -11.91
CA ASP A 219 -24.54 -3.56 -11.62
C ASP A 219 -25.39 -4.17 -12.72
N THR A 220 -26.23 -5.13 -12.34
CA THR A 220 -27.10 -5.92 -13.21
C THR A 220 -28.57 -5.74 -12.87
N THR A 221 -28.90 -4.70 -12.09
CA THR A 221 -30.28 -4.34 -11.72
C THR A 221 -31.15 -4.15 -12.96
N ASP A 222 -30.58 -3.52 -14.01
CA ASP A 222 -31.17 -3.51 -15.33
C ASP A 222 -30.74 -4.76 -16.11
N LYS A 223 -31.70 -5.67 -16.33
CA LYS A 223 -31.47 -6.95 -17.04
C LYS A 223 -31.06 -6.79 -18.51
N THR A 224 -31.03 -5.55 -19.02
CA THR A 224 -30.68 -5.26 -20.42
C THR A 224 -29.27 -4.69 -20.58
N VAL A 225 -28.67 -4.15 -19.53
CA VAL A 225 -27.35 -3.52 -19.58
C VAL A 225 -26.62 -3.73 -18.25
N ASP A 226 -25.48 -4.42 -18.32
CA ASP A 226 -24.56 -4.53 -17.20
C ASP A 226 -23.66 -3.28 -17.13
N VAL A 227 -23.61 -2.65 -15.97
CA VAL A 227 -22.82 -1.43 -15.75
C VAL A 227 -21.60 -1.74 -14.90
N VAL A 228 -20.40 -1.55 -15.46
CA VAL A 228 -19.15 -1.70 -14.70
C VAL A 228 -19.01 -0.52 -13.74
N VAL A 229 -19.04 -0.80 -12.44
CA VAL A 229 -19.05 0.24 -11.38
C VAL A 229 -17.84 1.17 -11.50
N LYS A 230 -16.68 0.60 -11.81
CA LYS A 230 -15.43 1.37 -12.02
C LYS A 230 -15.53 2.34 -13.18
N GLU A 231 -16.16 1.97 -14.28
CA GLU A 231 -16.33 2.87 -15.43
C GLU A 231 -17.24 4.05 -15.11
N GLU A 232 -18.29 3.84 -14.32
CA GLU A 232 -19.14 4.93 -13.84
C GLU A 232 -18.40 5.89 -12.91
N MET A 233 -17.54 5.36 -12.03
CA MET A 233 -16.66 6.20 -11.23
C MET A 233 -15.69 7.00 -12.10
N LEU A 234 -15.11 6.40 -13.15
CA LEU A 234 -14.22 7.09 -14.09
C LEU A 234 -14.94 8.20 -14.87
N LYS A 235 -16.13 7.94 -15.39
CA LYS A 235 -16.94 8.94 -16.13
C LYS A 235 -17.22 10.19 -15.28
N ARG A 236 -17.34 10.01 -13.97
CA ARG A 236 -17.60 11.09 -13.00
C ARG A 236 -16.34 11.73 -12.42
N GLY A 237 -15.15 11.29 -12.83
CA GLY A 237 -13.89 11.76 -12.25
C GLY A 237 -13.67 11.33 -10.80
N LEU A 238 -14.38 10.29 -10.35
CA LEU A 238 -14.34 9.76 -8.99
C LEU A 238 -13.37 8.57 -8.84
N ALA A 239 -12.74 8.11 -9.92
CA ALA A 239 -11.71 7.08 -9.91
C ALA A 239 -10.56 7.44 -10.86
N TRP A 240 -9.41 6.77 -10.68
CA TRP A 240 -8.25 6.94 -11.56
C TRP A 240 -8.25 5.91 -12.68
N PRO A 241 -7.99 6.29 -13.94
CA PRO A 241 -7.83 5.33 -15.02
C PRO A 241 -6.63 4.41 -14.75
N GLU A 242 -6.82 3.12 -14.98
CA GLU A 242 -5.72 2.15 -14.91
C GLU A 242 -4.74 2.39 -16.03
N ILE A 243 -3.47 2.62 -15.67
CA ILE A 243 -2.37 2.65 -16.62
C ILE A 243 -1.99 1.19 -16.92
N LYS A 244 -2.58 0.62 -17.97
CA LYS A 244 -2.23 -0.74 -18.42
C LYS A 244 -0.76 -0.76 -18.90
N PRO A 245 0.01 -1.80 -18.56
CA PRO A 245 1.39 -1.92 -19.03
C PRO A 245 1.44 -2.06 -20.55
N PRO A 246 2.56 -1.67 -21.21
CA PRO A 246 2.76 -1.96 -22.63
C PRO A 246 2.67 -3.48 -22.89
N LEU A 247 1.99 -3.87 -23.97
CA LEU A 247 1.58 -5.26 -24.28
C LEU A 247 2.69 -6.34 -24.19
N ASN A 248 3.97 -5.96 -24.24
CA ASN A 248 5.08 -6.90 -24.23
C ASN A 248 5.37 -7.54 -22.85
N THR A 249 4.87 -6.98 -21.73
CA THR A 249 5.03 -7.56 -20.38
C THR A 249 3.88 -8.48 -19.96
N GLN A 250 2.76 -8.51 -20.69
CA GLN A 250 1.61 -9.36 -20.35
C GLN A 250 1.87 -10.86 -20.62
N LYS A 251 2.79 -11.19 -21.54
CA LYS A 251 3.16 -12.59 -21.82
C LYS A 251 3.90 -13.26 -20.66
N GLU A 252 4.62 -12.49 -19.83
CA GLU A 252 5.36 -13.04 -18.69
C GLU A 252 4.49 -13.14 -17.41
N GLN A 253 3.47 -12.29 -17.26
CA GLN A 253 2.55 -12.36 -16.11
C GLN A 253 1.58 -13.54 -16.21
N ASN A 254 1.09 -13.86 -17.42
CA ASN A 254 0.20 -15.02 -17.60
C ASN A 254 0.90 -16.37 -17.44
N GLN A 255 2.24 -16.42 -17.42
CA GLN A 255 3.01 -17.65 -17.15
C GLN A 255 3.37 -17.83 -15.67
N LYS A 256 3.30 -16.79 -14.83
CA LYS A 256 3.63 -16.89 -13.40
C LYS A 256 2.44 -17.18 -12.49
N ILE A 257 1.21 -16.97 -12.94
CA ILE A 257 0.00 -17.27 -12.17
C ILE A 257 -0.25 -18.80 -12.10
N SER A 258 0.36 -19.59 -12.99
CA SER A 258 0.16 -21.05 -13.03
C SER A 258 1.08 -21.87 -12.12
N GLN A 259 1.93 -21.25 -11.28
CA GLN A 259 2.89 -21.99 -10.44
C GLN A 259 3.10 -21.34 -9.06
N SER A 260 2.15 -21.52 -8.16
CA SER A 260 2.45 -21.50 -6.72
C SER A 260 1.49 -22.45 -5.99
N GLU A 261 1.78 -23.75 -6.06
CA GLU A 261 1.33 -24.70 -5.05
C GLU A 261 2.03 -24.35 -3.73
N TYR A 262 1.30 -23.78 -2.78
CA TYR A 262 1.71 -23.76 -1.38
C TYR A 262 0.55 -24.24 -0.51
N LEU A 263 0.86 -25.30 0.24
CA LEU A 263 0.00 -26.05 1.15
C LEU A 263 -0.63 -25.15 2.21
N VAL A 264 -1.95 -25.00 2.16
CA VAL A 264 -2.75 -24.53 3.31
C VAL A 264 -3.25 -25.76 4.06
N SER A 265 -2.54 -26.12 5.12
CA SER A 265 -3.05 -27.02 6.16
C SER A 265 -3.77 -26.17 7.21
N GLY A 266 -5.10 -26.28 7.26
CA GLY A 266 -5.95 -25.68 8.28
C GLY A 266 -7.40 -25.81 7.85
N ASP A 267 -8.13 -26.75 8.45
CA ASP A 267 -9.51 -27.08 8.14
C ASP A 267 -10.46 -25.86 8.19
N GLU A 268 -11.48 -25.92 7.33
CA GLU A 268 -12.68 -25.06 7.23
C GLU A 268 -12.61 -23.83 6.31
N ILE A 269 -12.70 -24.05 4.99
CA ILE A 269 -13.89 -23.79 4.15
C ILE A 269 -13.69 -24.64 2.87
N LYS A 270 -14.39 -25.78 2.79
CA LYS A 270 -14.61 -26.48 1.52
C LYS A 270 -15.82 -25.80 0.90
N ASP A 271 -15.66 -25.22 -0.29
CA ASP A 271 -16.71 -24.83 -1.26
C ASP A 271 -16.43 -23.50 -2.00
N ILE A 272 -15.16 -23.12 -2.19
CA ILE A 272 -14.81 -22.18 -3.27
C ILE A 272 -13.86 -22.95 -4.21
N PRO A 273 -14.31 -23.35 -5.41
CA PRO A 273 -13.45 -24.06 -6.35
C PRO A 273 -12.24 -23.21 -6.72
N GLU A 274 -11.05 -23.82 -6.76
CA GLU A 274 -9.79 -23.16 -7.14
C GLU A 274 -9.70 -22.89 -8.67
N SER A 275 -10.81 -22.45 -9.30
CA SER A 275 -10.81 -22.03 -10.71
C SER A 275 -11.05 -20.53 -10.84
N THR A 276 -10.13 -19.91 -11.55
CA THR A 276 -10.06 -18.51 -11.96
C THR A 276 -11.32 -18.05 -12.71
N ASP A 277 -11.90 -16.93 -12.30
CA ASP A 277 -13.02 -16.20 -12.94
C ASP A 277 -14.46 -16.63 -12.60
N ASP A 278 -14.73 -16.98 -11.34
CA ASP A 278 -16.10 -17.20 -10.87
C ASP A 278 -16.87 -15.88 -10.72
N TRP A 279 -18.07 -15.86 -11.30
CA TRP A 279 -19.04 -14.79 -11.16
C TRP A 279 -19.93 -15.09 -9.97
N LEU A 280 -19.89 -14.20 -8.98
CA LEU A 280 -20.62 -14.38 -7.73
C LEU A 280 -21.56 -13.20 -7.49
N ASP A 281 -22.71 -13.46 -6.89
CA ASP A 281 -23.58 -12.40 -6.36
C ASP A 281 -22.84 -11.67 -5.24
N ILE A 282 -22.83 -10.34 -5.29
CA ILE A 282 -22.13 -9.50 -4.31
C ILE A 282 -23.12 -8.54 -3.70
N ARG A 283 -23.27 -8.56 -2.37
CA ARG A 283 -24.00 -7.51 -1.66
C ARG A 283 -23.04 -6.67 -0.84
N VAL A 284 -22.75 -5.47 -1.32
CA VAL A 284 -21.91 -4.50 -0.60
C VAL A 284 -22.64 -4.08 0.69
N SER A 285 -22.04 -4.39 1.83
CA SER A 285 -22.60 -4.08 3.16
C SER A 285 -22.01 -2.78 3.72
N HIS A 286 -20.72 -2.55 3.49
CA HIS A 286 -20.04 -1.36 3.97
C HIS A 286 -18.96 -0.89 2.99
N VAL A 287 -19.03 0.38 2.59
CA VAL A 287 -17.95 1.00 1.81
C VAL A 287 -16.96 1.64 2.76
N ILE A 288 -15.76 1.05 2.82
CA ILE A 288 -14.64 1.52 3.64
C ILE A 288 -13.95 2.69 2.95
N SER A 289 -13.57 2.45 1.70
CA SER A 289 -12.95 3.42 0.81
C SER A 289 -13.46 3.16 -0.61
N PRO A 290 -13.15 4.03 -1.56
CA PRO A 290 -13.60 3.81 -2.94
C PRO A 290 -12.88 2.65 -3.65
N GLN A 291 -11.87 2.04 -3.01
CA GLN A 291 -11.20 0.81 -3.47
C GLN A 291 -11.58 -0.42 -2.63
N TYR A 292 -12.07 -0.21 -1.42
CA TYR A 292 -12.24 -1.27 -0.43
C TYR A 292 -13.65 -1.23 0.14
N PHE A 293 -14.29 -2.38 0.17
CA PHE A 293 -15.60 -2.54 0.76
C PHE A 293 -15.72 -3.92 1.40
N MET A 294 -16.62 -4.03 2.37
CA MET A 294 -17.08 -5.31 2.89
C MET A 294 -18.33 -5.70 2.13
N ALA A 295 -18.44 -6.99 1.80
CA ALA A 295 -19.59 -7.54 1.11
C ALA A 295 -19.92 -8.93 1.63
N TYR A 296 -21.19 -9.29 1.48
CA TYR A 296 -21.62 -10.67 1.50
C TYR A 296 -21.47 -11.24 0.09
N VAL A 297 -20.87 -12.43 0.00
CA VAL A 297 -20.65 -13.13 -1.27
C VAL A 297 -21.63 -14.30 -1.33
N GLY A 298 -22.42 -14.36 -2.40
CA GLY A 298 -23.51 -15.31 -2.61
C GLY A 298 -24.89 -14.65 -2.62
N GLY A 299 -25.85 -15.38 -3.18
CA GLY A 299 -27.20 -14.89 -3.44
C GLY A 299 -28.12 -14.86 -2.22
N GLN A 300 -29.43 -14.98 -2.47
CA GLN A 300 -30.49 -14.81 -1.46
C GLN A 300 -30.38 -15.77 -0.26
N ASP A 301 -29.84 -16.96 -0.46
CA ASP A 301 -29.65 -17.96 0.60
C ASP A 301 -28.59 -17.52 1.63
N THR A 302 -27.49 -16.92 1.15
CA THR A 302 -26.46 -16.34 2.03
C THR A 302 -27.05 -15.20 2.86
N LEU A 303 -27.84 -14.34 2.23
CA LEU A 303 -28.48 -13.20 2.91
C LEU A 303 -29.45 -13.67 3.99
N SER A 304 -30.27 -14.67 3.67
CA SER A 304 -31.22 -15.27 4.62
C SER A 304 -30.49 -15.89 5.81
N THR A 305 -29.34 -16.52 5.56
CA THR A 305 -28.46 -17.07 6.61
C THR A 305 -27.89 -15.97 7.51
N VAL A 306 -27.38 -14.88 6.93
CA VAL A 306 -26.86 -13.74 7.68
C VAL A 306 -27.93 -13.08 8.55
N GLU A 307 -29.13 -12.88 8.00
CA GLU A 307 -30.28 -12.33 8.74
C GLU A 307 -30.68 -13.24 9.90
N GLN A 308 -30.70 -14.56 9.69
CA GLN A 308 -30.99 -15.53 10.74
C GLN A 308 -29.92 -15.51 11.84
N VAL A 309 -28.64 -15.40 11.48
CA VAL A 309 -27.55 -15.27 12.45
C VAL A 309 -27.70 -13.99 13.26
N GLN A 310 -28.00 -12.86 12.62
CA GLN A 310 -28.16 -11.58 13.30
C GLN A 310 -29.36 -11.57 14.25
N LYS A 311 -30.49 -12.18 13.83
CA LYS A 311 -31.65 -12.40 14.70
C LYS A 311 -31.29 -13.25 15.92
N THR A 312 -30.57 -14.35 15.70
CA THR A 312 -30.11 -15.24 16.78
C THR A 312 -29.22 -14.50 17.78
N ILE A 313 -28.29 -13.67 17.30
CA ILE A 313 -27.42 -12.86 18.16
C ILE A 313 -28.26 -11.89 19.00
N ALA A 314 -29.20 -11.16 18.39
CA ALA A 314 -30.06 -10.24 19.11
C ALA A 314 -30.86 -10.94 20.22
N GLU A 315 -31.51 -12.06 19.90
CA GLU A 315 -32.25 -12.86 20.88
C GLU A 315 -31.37 -13.37 22.03
N GLN A 316 -30.13 -13.78 21.74
CA GLN A 316 -29.19 -14.23 22.77
C GLN A 316 -28.69 -13.10 23.66
N VAL A 317 -28.46 -11.91 23.10
CA VAL A 317 -28.07 -10.73 23.87
C VAL A 317 -29.21 -10.29 24.80
N ASP A 318 -30.45 -10.24 24.29
CA ASP A 318 -31.60 -9.82 25.07
C ASP A 318 -31.96 -10.82 26.18
N SER A 319 -31.81 -12.12 25.92
CA SER A 319 -32.19 -13.17 26.89
C SER A 319 -31.09 -13.57 27.87
N LYS A 320 -29.81 -13.51 27.45
CA LYS A 320 -28.67 -14.10 28.17
C LYS A 320 -27.42 -13.22 28.14
N GLY A 321 -27.49 -12.02 27.58
CA GLY A 321 -26.34 -11.13 27.45
C GLY A 321 -25.75 -10.75 28.81
N VAL A 322 -24.48 -11.08 29.02
CA VAL A 322 -23.72 -10.63 30.19
C VAL A 322 -22.70 -9.60 29.75
N LYS A 323 -22.76 -8.40 30.32
CA LYS A 323 -21.73 -7.38 30.08
C LYS A 323 -20.38 -7.89 30.56
N LEU A 324 -19.37 -7.77 29.70
CA LEU A 324 -18.00 -8.11 30.04
C LEU A 324 -17.54 -7.26 31.23
N LYS A 325 -17.04 -7.93 32.28
CA LYS A 325 -16.52 -7.26 33.49
C LYS A 325 -15.09 -6.77 33.33
N LYS A 326 -14.39 -7.26 32.30
CA LYS A 326 -13.02 -6.90 31.96
C LYS A 326 -12.95 -6.59 30.47
N PRO A 327 -12.01 -5.75 30.03
CA PRO A 327 -11.79 -5.52 28.61
C PRO A 327 -11.42 -6.84 27.91
N PRO A 328 -11.99 -7.13 26.73
CA PRO A 328 -11.64 -8.33 25.97
C PRO A 328 -10.23 -8.20 25.37
N GLU A 329 -9.58 -9.32 25.13
CA GLU A 329 -8.22 -9.36 24.55
C GLU A 329 -8.27 -9.29 23.01
N PRO A 330 -7.23 -8.74 22.35
CA PRO A 330 -7.09 -8.81 20.90
C PRO A 330 -7.27 -10.23 20.35
N GLY A 331 -8.02 -10.34 19.26
CA GLY A 331 -8.39 -11.61 18.63
C GLY A 331 -9.65 -12.27 19.21
N GLN A 332 -10.13 -11.88 20.40
CA GLN A 332 -11.36 -12.47 20.97
C GLN A 332 -12.61 -12.03 20.21
N PHE A 333 -13.53 -12.96 20.00
CA PHE A 333 -14.86 -12.65 19.46
C PHE A 333 -15.78 -12.15 20.57
N VAL A 334 -16.45 -11.03 20.30
CA VAL A 334 -17.38 -10.39 21.22
C VAL A 334 -18.67 -10.03 20.49
N CYS A 335 -19.73 -9.78 21.24
CA CYS A 335 -20.90 -9.11 20.70
C CYS A 335 -20.77 -7.60 20.95
N VAL A 336 -20.98 -6.81 19.90
CA VAL A 336 -20.93 -5.35 19.94
C VAL A 336 -22.29 -4.82 19.54
N THR A 337 -22.76 -3.81 20.27
CA THR A 337 -23.95 -3.04 19.87
C THR A 337 -23.48 -1.82 19.11
N LEU A 338 -23.91 -1.69 17.85
CA LEU A 338 -23.57 -0.57 16.99
C LEU A 338 -24.82 0.26 16.67
N ASP A 339 -24.70 1.57 16.77
CA ASP A 339 -25.78 2.50 16.43
C ASP A 339 -26.19 2.31 14.96
N GLY A 340 -27.48 2.05 14.73
CA GLY A 340 -28.04 1.82 13.39
C GLY A 340 -27.81 0.42 12.80
N MET A 341 -27.01 -0.45 13.43
CA MET A 341 -26.76 -1.83 12.97
C MET A 341 -27.20 -2.90 13.99
N GLY A 342 -27.50 -2.50 15.24
CA GLY A 342 -27.97 -3.41 16.28
C GLY A 342 -26.84 -4.25 16.86
N HIS A 343 -27.17 -5.46 17.33
CA HIS A 343 -26.19 -6.39 17.90
C HIS A 343 -25.47 -7.17 16.80
N CYS A 344 -24.14 -7.09 16.78
CA CYS A 344 -23.30 -7.73 15.78
C CYS A 344 -22.21 -8.57 16.46
N ARG A 345 -21.70 -9.58 15.75
CA ARG A 345 -20.46 -10.26 16.12
C ARG A 345 -19.29 -9.38 15.70
N GLY A 346 -18.38 -9.10 16.62
CA GLY A 346 -17.12 -8.40 16.38
C GLY A 346 -15.92 -9.25 16.81
N GLN A 347 -14.75 -8.93 16.28
CA GLN A 347 -13.47 -9.43 16.74
C GLN A 347 -12.64 -8.24 17.22
N VAL A 348 -12.01 -8.36 18.39
CA VAL A 348 -11.18 -7.28 18.95
C VAL A 348 -9.90 -7.16 18.12
N GLY A 349 -9.65 -6.01 17.50
CA GLY A 349 -8.46 -5.77 16.67
C GLY A 349 -7.24 -5.34 17.50
N ASP A 350 -7.29 -4.14 18.06
CA ASP A 350 -6.26 -3.57 18.95
C ASP A 350 -6.94 -2.75 20.06
N MET A 351 -6.31 -2.74 21.24
CA MET A 351 -6.77 -2.04 22.44
C MET A 351 -6.03 -0.70 22.64
N SER A 352 -5.16 -0.29 21.71
CA SER A 352 -4.24 0.85 21.85
C SER A 352 -4.90 2.23 22.04
N ASP A 353 -6.22 2.37 21.85
CA ASP A 353 -6.95 3.65 21.97
C ASP A 353 -7.92 3.74 23.15
N SER A 354 -8.12 2.68 23.96
CA SER A 354 -9.02 2.77 25.12
C SER A 354 -8.43 3.57 26.29
N ASP A 355 -7.11 3.68 26.40
CA ASP A 355 -6.45 4.43 27.49
C ASP A 355 -6.44 5.96 27.27
N LYS A 356 -6.69 6.45 26.05
CA LYS A 356 -6.69 7.90 25.76
C LYS A 356 -8.06 8.57 25.93
N ARG A 357 -9.16 7.83 25.81
CA ARG A 357 -10.52 8.39 26.01
C ARG A 357 -10.99 8.36 27.47
N ALA A 358 -10.36 7.57 28.34
CA ALA A 358 -10.66 7.56 29.77
C ALA A 358 -10.18 8.82 30.53
N HIS A 359 -9.46 9.73 29.88
CA HIS A 359 -9.04 11.02 30.44
C HIS A 359 -9.59 12.24 29.68
N SER A 360 -10.57 12.05 28.80
CA SER A 360 -11.28 13.16 28.16
C SER A 360 -12.71 12.78 27.82
N LEU A 361 -13.53 12.52 28.86
CA LEU A 361 -14.94 12.91 29.00
C LEU A 361 -15.43 12.58 30.41
#